data_AF-H2ATX5-F1
#
_entry.id   AF-H2ATX5-F1
#
_cell.length_a   1.000
_cell.length_b   1.000
_cell.length_c   1.000
_cell.angle_alpha   90.00
_cell.angle_beta   90.00
_cell.angle_gamma   90.00
#
_symmetry.space_group_name_H-M   'P 1'
#
loop_
_entity.id
_entity.type
_entity.pdbx_description
1 polymer ?
#
loop_
_entity_poly.entity_id
_entity_poly.type
_entity_poly.pdbx_seq_one_letter_code
_entity_poly.pdbx_strand_id
1 'polypeptide(L)' 'MSFSTVYKVFFKRNSVFVGTIFLSAFVFQSVFDSGVTKWFEHHNKGKLWKDVKLQIPGAEEGEEED' A
#
# COMPACT_ATOMS: atom_id res chain seq x y z
N MET A 1 -14.98 11.26 -25.34
CA MET A 1 -14.57 10.03 -26.08
C MET A 1 -13.33 9.32 -25.50
N SER A 2 -12.85 9.63 -24.29
CA SER A 2 -11.67 8.95 -23.70
C SER A 2 -11.98 7.57 -23.11
N PHE A 3 -13.11 7.43 -22.38
CA PHE A 3 -13.54 6.16 -21.78
C PHE A 3 -13.74 5.03 -22.82
N SER A 4 -14.15 5.41 -24.04
CA SER A 4 -14.30 4.47 -25.16
C SER A 4 -12.96 3.85 -25.59
N THR A 5 -11.86 4.59 -25.51
CA THR A 5 -10.52 4.11 -25.92
C THR A 5 -9.96 3.14 -24.89
N VAL A 6 -10.04 3.47 -23.59
CA VAL A 6 -9.60 2.57 -22.51
C VAL A 6 -10.37 1.24 -22.56
N TYR A 7 -11.70 1.30 -22.74
CA TYR A 7 -12.53 0.11 -22.90
C TYR A 7 -12.12 -0.74 -24.10
N LYS A 8 -11.91 -0.14 -25.27
CA LYS A 8 -11.52 -0.86 -26.48
C LYS A 8 -10.15 -1.54 -26.36
N VAL A 9 -9.21 -0.92 -25.65
CA VAL A 9 -7.83 -1.42 -25.52
C VAL A 9 -7.72 -2.52 -24.47
N PHE A 10 -8.27 -2.31 -23.28
CA PHE A 10 -8.02 -3.18 -22.13
C PHE A 10 -9.17 -4.13 -21.81
N PHE A 11 -10.42 -3.72 -22.06
CA PHE A 11 -11.60 -4.39 -21.52
C PHE A 11 -12.47 -5.10 -22.57
N LYS A 12 -12.32 -4.80 -23.87
CA LYS A 12 -13.13 -5.41 -24.93
C LYS A 12 -12.68 -6.81 -25.36
N ARG A 13 -11.37 -7.12 -25.28
CA ARG A 13 -10.81 -8.41 -25.72
C ARG A 13 -10.51 -9.29 -24.52
N ASN A 14 -11.18 -10.45 -24.41
CA ASN A 14 -10.99 -11.40 -23.29
C ASN A 14 -9.52 -11.79 -23.07
N SER A 15 -8.74 -11.96 -24.13
CA SER A 15 -7.31 -12.32 -24.04
C SER A 15 -6.44 -11.24 -23.38
N VAL A 16 -6.87 -9.96 -23.45
CA VAL A 16 -6.17 -8.83 -22.84
C VAL A 16 -6.76 -8.48 -21.47
N PHE A 17 -8.05 -8.74 -21.30
CA PHE A 17 -8.81 -8.42 -20.09
C PHE A 17 -8.17 -9.03 -18.84
N VAL A 18 -8.02 -10.36 -18.80
CA VAL A 18 -7.52 -11.06 -17.60
C VAL A 18 -6.08 -10.66 -17.28
N GLY A 19 -5.23 -10.52 -18.31
CA GLY A 19 -3.85 -10.05 -18.14
C GLY A 19 -3.78 -8.62 -17.59
N THR A 20 -4.68 -7.74 -18.04
CA THR A 20 -4.80 -6.37 -17.50
C THR A 20 -5.18 -6.40 -16.03
N ILE A 21 -6.15 -7.23 -15.64
CA ILE A 21 -6.58 -7.37 -14.25
C ILE A 21 -5.41 -7.83 -13.37
N PHE A 22 -4.70 -8.89 -13.75
CA PHE A 22 -3.56 -9.39 -12.97
C PHE A 22 -2.44 -8.37 -12.84
N LEU A 23 -2.03 -7.73 -13.94
CA LEU A 23 -1.00 -6.68 -13.88
C LEU A 23 -1.44 -5.53 -12.96
N SER A 24 -2.69 -5.09 -13.10
CA SER A 24 -3.24 -4.02 -12.27
C SER A 24 -3.31 -4.41 -10.80
N ALA A 25 -3.61 -5.68 -10.48
CA ALA A 25 -3.66 -6.17 -9.10
C ALA A 25 -2.28 -6.12 -8.43
N PHE A 26 -1.21 -6.53 -9.12
CA PHE A 26 0.15 -6.44 -8.59
C PHE A 26 0.58 -4.99 -8.32
N VAL A 27 0.33 -4.11 -9.28
CA VAL A 27 0.66 -2.68 -9.13
C VAL A 27 -0.19 -2.05 -8.02
N PHE A 28 -1.49 -2.33 -8.01
CA PHE A 28 -2.44 -1.82 -7.03
C PHE A 28 -2.06 -2.24 -5.62
N GLN A 29 -1.71 -3.52 -5.40
CA GLN A 29 -1.34 -4.01 -4.08
C GLN A 29 -0.21 -3.19 -3.45
N SER A 30 0.90 -2.99 -4.18
CA SER A 30 2.06 -2.24 -3.65
C SER A 30 1.73 -0.78 -3.36
N VAL A 31 1.05 -0.11 -4.29
CA VAL A 31 0.69 1.31 -4.15
C VAL A 31 -0.33 1.51 -3.04
N PHE A 32 -1.35 0.65 -2.97
CA PHE A 32 -2.42 0.73 -1.99
C PHE A 32 -1.89 0.45 -0.57
N ASP A 33 -1.13 -0.62 -0.39
CA ASP A 33 -0.53 -0.97 0.90
C ASP A 33 0.34 0.17 1.44
N SER A 34 1.26 0.68 0.61
CA SER A 34 2.11 1.82 0.98
C SER A 34 1.31 3.08 1.28
N GLY A 35 0.29 3.38 0.46
CA GLY A 35 -0.52 4.57 0.59
C GLY A 35 -1.38 4.56 1.86
N VAL A 36 -2.07 3.45 2.11
CA VAL A 36 -2.94 3.28 3.28
C VAL A 36 -2.10 3.21 4.55
N THR A 37 -0.96 2.51 4.54
CA THR A 37 -0.04 2.47 5.69
C THR A 37 0.42 3.88 6.05
N LYS A 38 0.92 4.66 5.08
CA LYS A 38 1.33 6.06 5.33
C LYS A 38 0.20 6.92 5.88
N TRP A 39 -1.00 6.77 5.33
CA TRP A 39 -2.17 7.50 5.83
C TRP A 39 -2.50 7.08 7.27
N PHE A 40 -2.51 5.79 7.57
CA PHE A 40 -2.81 5.25 8.88
C PHE A 40 -1.80 5.71 9.94
N GLU A 41 -0.52 5.64 9.62
CA GLU A 41 0.56 6.09 10.50
C GLU A 41 0.50 7.59 10.76
N HIS A 42 0.26 8.39 9.70
CA HIS A 42 0.09 9.82 9.85
C HIS A 42 -1.13 10.16 10.72
N HIS A 43 -2.25 9.46 10.50
CA HIS A 43 -3.48 9.68 11.25
C HIS A 43 -3.34 9.30 12.73
N ASN A 44 -2.53 8.29 13.05
CA ASN A 44 -2.31 7.83 14.43
C ASN A 44 -1.01 8.36 15.06
N LYS A 45 -0.33 9.32 14.42
CA LYS A 45 0.96 9.84 14.88
C LYS A 45 0.95 10.16 16.38
N GLY A 46 1.96 9.67 17.09
CA GLY A 46 2.11 9.82 18.54
C GLY A 46 1.41 8.73 19.37
N LYS A 47 0.65 7.83 18.73
CA LYS A 47 0.01 6.68 19.38
C LYS A 47 0.64 5.35 19.01
N LEU A 48 1.42 5.28 17.94
CA LEU A 48 2.03 4.02 17.51
C LEU A 48 3.20 3.68 18.44
N TRP A 49 3.46 2.39 18.63
CA TRP A 49 4.62 1.94 19.42
C TRP A 49 5.91 2.58 18.94
N LYS A 50 6.13 2.64 17.62
CA LYS A 50 7.30 3.30 17.02
C LYS A 50 7.44 4.79 17.36
N ASP A 51 6.34 5.49 17.68
CA ASP A 51 6.37 6.91 18.07
C ASP A 51 6.59 7.06 19.58
N VAL A 52 6.03 6.14 20.38
CA VAL A 52 6.10 6.17 21.86
C VAL A 52 7.43 5.61 22.37
N LYS A 53 7.97 4.56 21.74
CA LYS A 53 9.24 3.92 22.10
C LYS A 53 10.39 4.92 22.16
N LEU A 54 10.43 5.87 21.22
CA LEU A 54 11.43 6.94 21.16
C LEU A 54 11.44 7.85 22.41
N GLN A 55 10.39 7.78 23.23
CA GLN A 55 10.26 8.58 24.45
C GLN A 55 10.61 7.79 25.72
N ILE A 56 10.83 6.47 25.63
CA ILE A 56 11.07 5.59 26.78
C ILE A 56 12.58 5.28 26.90
N PRO A 57 13.25 5.68 28.00
CA PRO A 57 14.65 5.32 28.25
C PRO A 57 14.83 3.79 28.34
N GLY A 58 15.80 3.22 27.62
CA GLY A 58 16.13 1.79 27.66
C GLY A 58 15.24 0.88 26.81
N ALA A 59 14.24 1.42 26.09
CA ALA A 59 13.33 0.59 25.29
C ALA A 59 13.97 0.02 24.01
N GLU A 60 15.08 0.59 23.51
CA GLU A 60 15.82 0.02 22.37
C GLU A 60 16.67 -1.20 22.77
N GLU A 61 17.17 -1.24 24.00
CA GLU A 61 18.06 -2.31 24.50
C GLU A 61 17.31 -3.65 24.68
N GLY A 62 16.01 -3.64 24.98
CA GLY A 62 15.22 -4.85 25.20
C GLY A 62 14.72 -5.57 23.94
N GLU A 63 14.87 -4.99 22.75
CA GLU A 63 14.50 -5.66 21.47
C GLU A 63 15.70 -6.34 20.79
N GLU A 64 16.94 -5.98 21.14
CA GLU A 64 18.14 -6.66 20.59
C GLU A 64 18.46 -7.99 21.31
N GLU A 65 17.84 -8.22 22.47
CA GLU A 65 18.05 -9.45 23.28
C GLU A 65 17.08 -10.61 22.95
N ASP A 66 16.09 -10.40 22.06
CA ASP A 66 15.09 -11.41 21.65
C ASP A 66 15.30 -11.94 20.22
#